data_AF-A0A0H4A3C0-F1
#
_entry.id   AF-A0A0H4A3C0-F1
#
_cell.length_a   1.000
_cell.length_b   1.000
_cell.length_c   1.000
_cell.angle_alpha   90.00
_cell.angle_beta   90.00
_cell.angle_gamma   90.00
#
_symmetry.space_group_name_H-M   'P 1'
#
loop_
_entity.id
_entity.type
_entity.pdbx_description
1 polymer ?
#
loop_
_entity_poly.entity_id
_entity_poly.type
_entity_poly.pdbx_seq_one_letter_code
_entity_poly.pdbx_strand_id
1 'polypeptide(L)'
;MSDYEFVCFETTDISTRTLQWRVLQDKVDEQGLVFLKKCRSRLQFYQSTLLAWDLVYVNYLDLFEVLSNKNKVSCPMNHELANKNVIELVSLINIRVSNLLNAGTAFFKIVERSIVDADKREKWNSRRRKLHKDSIEYKLCYELRNQIQHVSWAISHLGIETKPEENNMNLYVMLDPKLIPNNNKIIRILNNRDEPICLNRFFTTYTKMISILAGYFFELVSIDDQECLDFILDVRQQLNFRDSMGVVPVNTPDHDIVDKTELLQFEIYDWIVEKLSQINTFAR
;
A
#
# COMPACT_ATOMS: atom_id res chain seq x y z
N MET A 1 -22.02 -6.75 37.87
CA MET A 1 -21.76 -6.72 36.42
C MET A 1 -21.64 -5.26 36.05
N SER A 2 -20.60 -4.89 35.29
CA SER A 2 -20.48 -3.53 34.77
C SER A 2 -21.36 -3.46 33.53
N ASP A 3 -22.38 -2.62 33.54
CA ASP A 3 -23.23 -2.39 32.38
C ASP A 3 -22.56 -1.34 31.47
N TYR A 4 -22.62 -1.53 30.16
CA TYR A 4 -22.09 -0.62 29.15
C TYR A 4 -23.20 -0.09 28.23
N GLU A 5 -22.94 1.04 27.57
CA GLU A 5 -23.81 1.64 26.56
C GLU A 5 -23.07 1.71 25.22
N PHE A 6 -23.74 1.30 24.13
CA PHE A 6 -23.28 1.68 22.80
C PHE A 6 -23.65 3.12 22.56
N VAL A 7 -22.68 3.93 22.18
CA VAL A 7 -22.87 5.34 21.83
C VAL A 7 -22.42 5.57 20.40
N CYS A 8 -23.10 6.44 19.66
CA CYS A 8 -22.55 6.97 18.41
C CYS A 8 -22.18 8.43 18.56
N PHE A 9 -21.21 8.83 17.77
CA PHE A 9 -20.74 10.20 17.70
C PHE A 9 -21.10 10.77 16.34
N GLU A 10 -21.62 12.00 16.35
CA GLU A 10 -21.76 12.84 15.17
C GLU A 10 -20.81 14.02 15.32
N THR A 11 -19.95 14.18 14.33
CA THR A 11 -19.07 15.32 14.20
C THR A 11 -19.88 16.44 13.56
N THR A 12 -20.49 17.27 14.38
CA THR A 12 -21.34 18.36 13.87
C THR A 12 -20.56 19.53 13.27
N ASP A 13 -19.29 19.74 13.65
CA ASP A 13 -18.43 20.80 13.09
C ASP A 13 -16.93 20.57 13.41
N ILE A 14 -16.10 20.44 12.36
CA ILE A 14 -14.65 20.22 12.45
C ILE A 14 -13.94 21.44 13.07
N SER A 15 -14.51 22.64 12.93
CA SER A 15 -13.90 23.89 13.40
C SER A 15 -14.09 24.13 14.90
N THR A 16 -15.14 23.59 15.50
CA THR A 16 -15.47 23.78 16.93
C THR A 16 -15.12 22.57 17.81
N ARG A 17 -14.81 21.40 17.23
CA ARG A 17 -14.54 20.14 17.95
C ARG A 17 -15.64 19.75 18.95
N THR A 18 -16.86 20.26 18.81
CA THR A 18 -18.01 19.80 19.60
C THR A 18 -18.50 18.48 19.01
N LEU A 19 -18.22 17.39 19.74
CA LEU A 19 -18.75 16.06 19.49
C LEU A 19 -20.16 15.97 20.07
N GLN A 20 -21.15 15.74 19.23
CA GLN A 20 -22.46 15.30 19.69
C GLN A 20 -22.43 13.77 19.80
N TRP A 21 -23.06 13.24 20.83
CA TRP A 21 -23.19 11.79 20.99
C TRP A 21 -24.59 11.45 21.46
N ARG A 22 -25.00 10.21 21.20
CA ARG A 22 -26.28 9.67 21.65
C ARG A 22 -26.12 8.19 21.99
N VAL A 23 -26.89 7.72 22.97
CA VAL A 23 -26.97 6.30 23.27
C VAL A 23 -27.77 5.59 22.19
N LEU A 24 -27.22 4.49 21.70
CA LEU A 24 -27.83 3.59 20.73
C LEU A 24 -28.49 2.39 21.41
N GLN A 25 -27.85 1.89 22.47
CA GLN A 25 -28.31 0.76 23.25
C GLN A 25 -27.85 0.93 24.70
N ASP A 26 -28.81 1.09 25.60
CA ASP A 26 -28.59 1.41 27.02
C ASP A 26 -27.95 0.27 27.83
N LYS A 27 -27.95 -0.96 27.30
CA LYS A 27 -27.41 -2.14 27.98
C LYS A 27 -26.73 -3.09 27.02
N VAL A 28 -25.41 -3.02 27.05
CA VAL A 28 -24.47 -3.93 26.41
C VAL A 28 -23.76 -4.67 27.52
N ASP A 29 -23.72 -5.99 27.41
CA ASP A 29 -22.95 -6.81 28.34
C ASP A 29 -21.45 -6.71 28.05
N GLU A 30 -20.64 -7.29 28.93
CA GLU A 30 -19.19 -7.34 28.75
C GLU A 30 -18.78 -8.04 27.43
N GLN A 31 -19.62 -8.94 26.91
CA GLN A 31 -19.37 -9.63 25.65
C GLN A 31 -19.45 -8.68 24.45
N GLY A 32 -20.43 -7.77 24.43
CA GLY A 32 -20.53 -6.74 23.38
C GLY A 32 -19.33 -5.79 23.37
N LEU A 33 -18.79 -5.42 24.53
CA LEU A 33 -17.55 -4.64 24.62
C LEU A 33 -16.35 -5.42 24.08
N VAL A 34 -16.19 -6.69 24.47
CA VAL A 34 -15.11 -7.55 23.98
C VAL A 34 -15.19 -7.70 22.47
N PHE A 35 -16.41 -7.85 21.94
CA PHE A 35 -16.63 -7.97 20.50
C PHE A 35 -16.32 -6.67 19.74
N LEU A 36 -16.67 -5.50 20.28
CA LEU A 36 -16.29 -4.23 19.65
C LEU A 36 -14.77 -4.05 19.62
N LYS A 37 -14.08 -4.40 20.71
CA LYS A 37 -12.60 -4.38 20.77
C LYS A 37 -11.98 -5.33 19.74
N LYS A 38 -12.57 -6.51 19.55
CA LYS A 38 -12.20 -7.44 18.47
C LYS A 38 -12.33 -6.75 17.10
N CYS A 39 -13.48 -6.14 16.81
CA CYS A 39 -13.72 -5.43 15.54
C CYS A 39 -12.69 -4.30 15.30
N ARG A 40 -12.45 -3.46 16.32
CA ARG A 40 -11.44 -2.39 16.25
C ARG A 40 -10.04 -2.93 15.96
N SER A 41 -9.63 -3.97 16.68
CA SER A 41 -8.34 -4.63 16.46
C SER A 41 -8.20 -5.17 15.04
N ARG A 42 -9.29 -5.72 14.48
CA ARG A 42 -9.31 -6.17 13.07
C ARG A 42 -9.18 -4.99 12.11
N LEU A 43 -9.92 -3.90 12.28
CA LEU A 43 -9.76 -2.72 11.40
C LEU A 43 -8.32 -2.19 11.43
N GLN A 44 -7.69 -2.09 12.60
CA GLN A 44 -6.30 -1.67 12.74
C GLN A 44 -5.33 -2.62 12.02
N PHE A 45 -5.59 -3.93 12.11
CA PHE A 45 -4.82 -4.93 11.39
C PHE A 45 -4.91 -4.73 9.87
N TYR A 46 -6.12 -4.60 9.32
CA TYR A 46 -6.32 -4.32 7.89
C TYR A 46 -5.65 -3.01 7.48
N GLN A 47 -5.85 -1.95 8.26
CA GLN A 47 -5.29 -0.63 8.01
C GLN A 47 -3.77 -0.68 7.88
N SER A 48 -3.08 -1.32 8.83
CA SER A 48 -1.61 -1.42 8.81
C SER A 48 -1.07 -2.09 7.54
N THR A 49 -1.75 -3.14 7.06
CA THR A 49 -1.31 -3.88 5.88
C THR A 49 -1.68 -3.16 4.58
N LEU A 50 -2.86 -2.55 4.53
CA LEU A 50 -3.31 -1.76 3.39
C LEU A 50 -2.46 -0.49 3.23
N LEU A 51 -2.04 0.17 4.31
CA LEU A 51 -1.11 1.30 4.23
C LEU A 51 0.21 0.89 3.60
N ALA A 52 0.71 -0.31 3.93
CA ALA A 52 1.94 -0.82 3.34
C ALA A 52 1.80 -1.10 1.84
N TRP A 53 0.64 -1.62 1.40
CA TRP A 53 0.34 -1.79 -0.02
C TRP A 53 0.16 -0.45 -0.74
N ASP A 54 -0.59 0.47 -0.14
CA ASP A 54 -0.87 1.80 -0.70
C ASP A 54 0.43 2.58 -0.92
N LEU A 55 1.40 2.43 -0.02
CA LEU A 55 2.74 2.99 -0.20
C LEU A 55 3.42 2.46 -1.48
N VAL A 56 3.25 1.18 -1.84
CA VAL A 56 3.75 0.63 -3.10
C VAL A 56 3.05 1.28 -4.28
N TYR A 57 1.71 1.38 -4.21
CA TYR A 57 0.90 1.94 -5.28
C TYR A 57 1.18 3.43 -5.53
N VAL A 58 1.27 4.24 -4.48
CA VAL A 58 1.63 5.66 -4.56
C VAL A 58 3.04 5.84 -5.13
N ASN A 59 4.03 5.08 -4.67
CA ASN A 59 5.39 5.18 -5.24
C ASN A 59 5.46 4.74 -6.71
N TYR A 60 4.59 3.82 -7.12
CA TYR A 60 4.43 3.46 -8.52
C TYR A 60 3.85 4.63 -9.33
N LEU A 61 2.78 5.27 -8.86
CA LEU A 61 2.21 6.45 -9.52
C LEU A 61 3.23 7.59 -9.62
N ASP A 62 3.91 7.92 -8.51
CA ASP A 62 4.95 8.95 -8.47
C ASP A 62 6.07 8.70 -9.49
N LEU A 63 6.53 7.44 -9.62
CA LEU A 63 7.55 7.09 -10.60
C LEU A 63 7.06 7.35 -12.02
N PHE A 64 5.85 6.89 -12.36
CA PHE A 64 5.31 7.04 -13.70
C PHE A 64 4.92 8.49 -14.03
N GLU A 65 4.53 9.28 -13.03
CA GLU A 65 4.36 10.72 -13.20
C GLU A 65 5.68 11.38 -13.63
N VAL A 66 6.79 11.07 -12.95
CA VAL A 66 8.12 11.59 -13.31
C VAL A 66 8.55 11.13 -14.70
N LEU A 67 8.35 9.85 -15.03
CA LEU A 67 8.71 9.31 -16.36
C LEU A 67 7.85 9.89 -17.50
N SER A 68 6.64 10.35 -17.18
CA SER A 68 5.71 10.96 -18.15
C SER A 68 5.82 12.50 -18.19
N ASN A 69 6.62 13.12 -17.32
CA ASN A 69 6.69 14.57 -17.21
C ASN A 69 7.55 15.19 -18.32
N LYS A 70 6.86 15.66 -19.36
CA LYS A 70 7.42 16.23 -20.61
C LYS A 70 8.25 17.50 -20.39
N ASN A 71 7.97 18.27 -19.33
CA ASN A 71 8.55 19.59 -19.12
C ASN A 71 9.95 19.58 -18.48
N LYS A 72 10.42 18.42 -18.00
CA LYS A 72 11.73 18.30 -17.33
C LYS A 72 12.88 17.90 -18.26
N VAL A 73 12.59 17.57 -19.52
CA VAL A 73 13.56 17.02 -20.48
C VAL A 73 13.96 18.02 -21.57
N SER A 74 13.35 19.22 -21.60
CA SER A 74 13.79 20.29 -22.50
C SER A 74 15.16 20.82 -22.06
N CYS A 75 16.23 20.27 -22.63
CA CYS A 75 17.58 20.78 -22.45
C CYS A 75 17.74 22.11 -23.21
N PRO A 76 18.01 23.24 -22.54
CA PRO A 76 18.47 24.43 -23.23
C PRO A 76 19.84 24.15 -23.85
N MET A 77 20.14 24.74 -25.02
CA MET A 77 21.39 24.53 -25.79
C MET A 77 22.70 24.81 -25.03
N ASN A 78 22.65 25.31 -23.79
CA ASN A 78 23.83 25.48 -22.96
C ASN A 78 24.21 24.16 -22.27
N HIS A 79 25.29 23.54 -22.76
CA HIS A 79 25.80 22.24 -22.31
C HIS A 79 25.95 22.08 -20.78
N GLU A 80 26.33 23.12 -20.02
CA GLU A 80 26.49 23.03 -18.56
C GLU A 80 25.14 22.99 -17.80
N LEU A 81 24.18 23.83 -18.20
CA LEU A 81 22.83 23.85 -17.64
C LEU A 81 22.04 22.59 -18.02
N ALA A 82 22.24 22.10 -19.25
CA ALA A 82 21.73 20.82 -19.72
C ALA A 82 22.22 19.65 -18.84
N ASN A 83 23.52 19.60 -18.52
CA ASN A 83 24.09 18.52 -17.71
C ASN A 83 23.57 18.50 -16.27
N LYS A 84 23.39 19.67 -15.64
CA LYS A 84 22.86 19.74 -14.26
C LYS A 84 21.42 19.24 -14.19
N ASN A 85 20.56 19.65 -15.11
CA ASN A 85 19.16 19.22 -15.17
C ASN A 85 19.04 17.70 -15.42
N VAL A 86 19.91 17.14 -16.26
CA VAL A 86 19.94 15.70 -16.53
C VAL A 86 20.38 14.91 -15.28
N ILE A 87 21.41 15.38 -14.56
CA ILE A 87 21.86 14.72 -13.32
C ILE A 87 20.75 14.75 -12.25
N GLU A 88 20.08 15.89 -12.08
CA GLU A 88 18.95 16.02 -11.14
C GLU A 88 17.78 15.09 -11.52
N LEU A 89 17.48 14.96 -12.81
CA LEU A 89 16.45 14.06 -13.31
C LEU A 89 16.81 12.58 -13.08
N VAL A 90 18.05 12.18 -13.39
CA VAL A 90 18.55 10.82 -13.13
C VAL A 90 18.49 10.50 -11.64
N SER A 91 18.94 11.43 -10.79
CA SER A 91 18.88 11.28 -9.34
C SER A 91 17.45 11.11 -8.84
N LEU A 92 16.52 11.96 -9.31
CA LEU A 92 15.11 11.86 -8.97
C LEU A 92 14.51 10.52 -9.37
N ILE A 93 14.78 10.05 -10.60
CA ILE A 93 14.27 8.76 -11.08
C ILE A 93 14.86 7.61 -10.25
N ASN A 94 16.16 7.63 -9.95
CA ASN A 94 16.79 6.59 -9.12
C ASN A 94 16.19 6.55 -7.70
N ILE A 95 15.88 7.72 -7.11
CA ILE A 95 15.17 7.82 -5.82
C ILE A 95 13.78 7.19 -5.94
N ARG A 96 13.00 7.50 -6.98
CA ARG A 96 11.64 6.96 -7.15
C ARG A 96 11.63 5.46 -7.41
N VAL A 97 12.57 4.95 -8.21
CA VAL A 97 12.76 3.49 -8.39
C VAL A 97 13.11 2.83 -7.06
N SER A 98 14.05 3.40 -6.30
CA SER A 98 14.45 2.88 -5.00
C SER A 98 13.29 2.87 -4.01
N ASN A 99 12.49 3.94 -3.97
CA ASN A 99 11.33 4.03 -3.09
C ASN A 99 10.28 2.98 -3.43
N LEU A 100 9.95 2.78 -4.72
CA LEU A 100 9.02 1.73 -5.15
C LEU A 100 9.48 0.33 -4.70
N LEU A 101 10.76 0.00 -4.94
CA LEU A 101 11.31 -1.31 -4.59
C LEU A 101 11.38 -1.50 -3.06
N ASN A 102 11.76 -0.45 -2.32
CA ASN A 102 11.78 -0.46 -0.86
C ASN A 102 10.38 -0.56 -0.24
N ALA A 103 9.38 0.13 -0.80
CA ALA A 103 7.99 0.01 -0.38
C ALA A 103 7.51 -1.45 -0.52
N GLY A 104 7.87 -2.13 -1.61
CA GLY A 104 7.59 -3.56 -1.76
C GLY A 104 8.23 -4.41 -0.65
N THR A 105 9.47 -4.10 -0.24
CA THR A 105 10.12 -4.76 0.92
C THR A 105 9.32 -4.55 2.21
N ALA A 106 8.88 -3.32 2.47
CA ALA A 106 8.12 -2.98 3.67
C ALA A 106 6.79 -3.75 3.71
N PHE A 107 6.06 -3.77 2.60
CA PHE A 107 4.84 -4.55 2.44
C PHE A 107 5.06 -6.04 2.78
N PHE A 108 6.07 -6.68 2.18
CA PHE A 108 6.34 -8.09 2.45
C PHE A 108 6.69 -8.36 3.92
N LYS A 109 7.50 -7.50 4.55
CA LYS A 109 7.85 -7.64 5.97
C LYS A 109 6.64 -7.51 6.89
N ILE A 110 5.72 -6.61 6.58
CA ILE A 110 4.48 -6.43 7.35
C ILE A 110 3.61 -7.67 7.21
N VAL A 111 3.34 -8.12 5.98
CA VAL A 111 2.53 -9.32 5.72
C VAL A 111 3.12 -10.57 6.40
N GLU A 112 4.43 -10.81 6.25
CA GLU A 112 5.07 -11.99 6.84
C GLU A 112 4.99 -12.01 8.37
N ARG A 113 5.03 -10.84 9.02
CA ARG A 113 4.85 -10.72 10.48
C ARG A 113 3.40 -10.88 10.90
N SER A 114 2.47 -10.47 10.05
CA SER A 114 1.02 -10.55 10.29
C SER A 114 0.47 -11.98 10.22
N ILE A 115 1.10 -12.88 9.48
CA ILE A 115 0.65 -14.28 9.37
C ILE A 115 1.25 -15.10 10.51
N VAL A 116 0.49 -15.25 11.59
CA VAL A 116 0.89 -16.03 12.78
C VAL A 116 0.71 -17.54 12.56
N ASP A 117 -0.34 -17.92 11.85
CA ASP A 117 -0.68 -19.32 11.56
C ASP A 117 0.30 -19.97 10.57
N ALA A 118 0.81 -21.15 10.91
CA ALA A 118 1.83 -21.84 10.12
C ALA A 118 1.31 -22.31 8.76
N ASP A 119 0.06 -22.78 8.69
CA ASP A 119 -0.53 -23.28 7.45
C ASP A 119 -0.83 -22.13 6.47
N LYS A 120 -1.36 -21.02 6.96
CA LYS A 120 -1.53 -19.78 6.19
C LYS A 120 -0.19 -19.24 5.72
N ARG A 121 0.85 -19.32 6.55
CA ARG A 121 2.21 -18.88 6.18
C ARG A 121 2.80 -19.72 5.06
N GLU A 122 2.60 -21.04 5.08
CA GLU A 122 3.08 -21.91 4.00
C GLU A 122 2.31 -21.67 2.70
N LYS A 123 0.98 -21.50 2.77
CA LYS A 123 0.15 -21.11 1.62
C LYS A 123 0.63 -19.80 0.98
N TRP A 124 0.85 -18.77 1.80
CA TRP A 124 1.43 -17.49 1.39
C TRP A 124 2.79 -17.68 0.70
N ASN A 125 3.73 -18.39 1.34
CA ASN A 125 5.06 -18.62 0.80
C ASN A 125 5.04 -19.42 -0.49
N SER A 126 4.16 -20.40 -0.62
CA SER A 126 3.96 -21.17 -1.84
C SER A 126 3.50 -20.27 -3.00
N ARG A 127 2.47 -19.43 -2.78
CA ARG A 127 1.99 -18.47 -3.79
C ARG A 127 3.07 -17.49 -4.22
N ARG A 128 3.80 -16.93 -3.26
CA ARG A 128 4.91 -16.00 -3.54
C ARG A 128 6.03 -16.67 -4.35
N ARG A 129 6.45 -17.89 -3.97
CA ARG A 129 7.48 -18.65 -4.70
C ARG A 129 7.04 -18.96 -6.13
N LYS A 130 5.75 -19.30 -6.32
CA LYS A 130 5.19 -19.53 -7.65
C LYS A 130 5.28 -18.28 -8.53
N LEU A 131 4.83 -17.12 -8.05
CA LEU A 131 4.97 -15.87 -8.81
C LEU A 131 6.42 -15.51 -9.13
N HIS A 132 7.33 -15.72 -8.18
CA HIS A 132 8.77 -15.54 -8.39
C HIS A 132 9.35 -16.47 -9.46
N LYS A 133 8.81 -17.67 -9.60
CA LYS A 133 9.23 -18.63 -10.63
C LYS A 133 8.65 -18.26 -12.00
N ASP A 134 7.39 -17.84 -12.03
CA ASP A 134 6.59 -17.74 -13.26
C ASP A 134 6.70 -16.36 -13.95
N SER A 135 7.07 -15.28 -13.25
CA SER A 135 7.24 -13.94 -13.82
C SER A 135 8.70 -13.48 -13.78
N ILE A 136 9.30 -13.32 -14.96
CA ILE A 136 10.64 -12.75 -15.11
C ILE A 136 10.68 -11.31 -14.60
N GLU A 137 9.62 -10.54 -14.81
CA GLU A 137 9.55 -9.14 -14.40
C GLU A 137 9.57 -8.98 -12.89
N TYR A 138 8.73 -9.75 -12.20
CA TYR A 138 8.69 -9.76 -10.74
C TYR A 138 10.01 -10.27 -10.16
N LYS A 139 10.59 -11.32 -10.75
CA LYS A 139 11.89 -11.88 -10.36
C LYS A 139 13.03 -10.86 -10.50
N LEU A 140 13.08 -10.12 -11.61
CA LEU A 140 14.09 -9.09 -11.83
C LEU A 140 13.97 -7.95 -10.81
N CYS A 141 12.77 -7.41 -10.62
CA CYS A 141 12.54 -6.37 -9.62
C CYS A 141 12.83 -6.84 -8.19
N TYR A 142 12.56 -8.11 -7.87
CA TYR A 142 12.92 -8.71 -6.59
C TYR A 142 14.43 -8.70 -6.35
N GLU A 143 15.24 -9.06 -7.35
CA GLU A 143 16.69 -9.04 -7.21
C GLU A 143 17.25 -7.61 -7.24
N LEU A 144 16.70 -6.70 -8.04
CA LEU A 144 17.07 -5.28 -8.03
C LEU A 144 16.83 -4.66 -6.65
N ARG A 145 15.70 -4.97 -6.02
CA ARG A 145 15.39 -4.56 -4.66
C ARG A 145 16.44 -5.06 -3.65
N ASN A 146 16.86 -6.32 -3.75
CA ASN A 146 17.90 -6.86 -2.87
C ASN A 146 19.24 -6.16 -3.12
N GLN A 147 19.56 -5.84 -4.38
CA GLN A 147 20.77 -5.11 -4.71
C GLN A 147 20.78 -3.68 -4.17
N ILE A 148 19.66 -2.96 -4.23
CA ILE A 148 19.54 -1.57 -3.74
C ILE A 148 19.84 -1.46 -2.24
N GLN A 149 19.60 -2.53 -1.48
CA GLN A 149 19.94 -2.60 -0.05
C GLN A 149 21.45 -2.62 0.21
N HIS A 150 22.25 -2.96 -0.81
CA HIS A 150 23.70 -3.09 -0.71
C HIS A 150 24.46 -2.09 -1.61
N VAL A 151 23.83 -1.58 -2.66
CA VAL A 151 24.40 -0.68 -3.66
C VAL A 151 23.38 0.40 -4.02
N SER A 152 23.73 1.68 -3.94
CA SER A 152 22.78 2.80 -4.08
C SER A 152 22.20 3.02 -5.50
N TRP A 153 22.53 2.18 -6.48
CA TRP A 153 22.12 2.36 -7.88
C TRP A 153 21.27 1.19 -8.37
N ALA A 154 20.02 1.52 -8.73
CA ALA A 154 19.02 0.58 -9.24
C ALA A 154 18.96 0.52 -10.78
N ILE A 155 19.53 1.53 -11.44
CA ILE A 155 19.39 1.80 -12.86
C ILE A 155 20.77 2.06 -13.46
N SER A 156 20.97 1.70 -14.73
CA SER A 156 22.24 1.92 -15.42
C SER A 156 22.25 3.19 -16.26
N HIS A 157 21.13 3.49 -16.93
CA HIS A 157 20.98 4.69 -17.77
C HIS A 157 19.50 5.00 -18.03
N LEU A 158 19.24 6.21 -18.52
CA LEU A 158 17.92 6.63 -19.00
C LEU A 158 17.91 6.62 -20.52
N GLY A 159 16.88 6.01 -21.10
CA GLY A 159 16.54 6.15 -22.51
C GLY A 159 15.53 7.28 -22.72
N ILE A 160 15.65 7.98 -23.84
CA ILE A 160 14.67 8.98 -24.28
C ILE A 160 14.17 8.51 -25.64
N GLU A 161 12.88 8.26 -25.76
CA GLU A 161 12.24 8.07 -27.07
C GLU A 161 11.55 9.37 -27.44
N THR A 162 11.92 9.94 -28.57
CA THR A 162 11.21 11.06 -29.17
C THR A 162 10.26 10.52 -30.21
N LYS A 163 8.97 10.83 -30.10
CA LYS A 163 8.01 10.65 -31.19
C LYS A 163 7.85 11.99 -31.89
N PRO A 164 8.50 12.19 -33.05
CA PRO A 164 8.59 13.51 -33.69
C PRO A 164 7.22 14.10 -34.04
N GLU A 165 6.26 13.23 -34.38
CA GLU A 165 4.91 13.63 -34.80
C GLU A 165 4.02 14.08 -33.64
N GLU A 166 4.31 13.66 -32.41
CA GLU A 166 3.50 13.96 -31.23
C GLU A 166 4.12 15.03 -30.33
N ASN A 167 5.33 15.52 -30.66
CA ASN A 167 6.16 16.34 -29.79
C ASN A 167 6.28 15.75 -28.36
N ASN A 168 6.21 14.42 -28.27
CA ASN A 168 6.23 13.67 -27.02
C ASN A 168 7.62 13.07 -26.81
N MET A 169 8.21 13.36 -25.65
CA MET A 169 9.39 12.66 -25.15
C MET A 169 8.96 11.72 -24.04
N ASN A 170 9.22 10.43 -24.20
CA ASN A 170 9.00 9.43 -23.17
C ASN A 170 10.35 9.03 -22.56
N LEU A 171 10.42 9.07 -21.23
CA LEU A 171 11.58 8.60 -20.50
C LEU A 171 11.42 7.11 -20.15
N TYR A 172 12.48 6.35 -20.38
CA TYR A 172 12.54 4.95 -20.01
C TYR A 172 13.74 4.68 -19.12
N VAL A 173 13.51 3.89 -18.09
CA VAL A 173 14.58 3.41 -17.23
C VAL A 173 15.16 2.17 -17.87
N MET A 174 16.48 2.16 -18.06
CA MET A 174 17.18 1.02 -18.65
C MET A 174 18.09 0.35 -17.62
N LEU A 175 18.25 -0.95 -17.79
CA LEU A 175 19.18 -1.78 -17.04
C LEU A 175 20.16 -2.46 -18.00
N ASP A 176 21.43 -2.13 -17.87
CA ASP A 176 22.55 -2.75 -18.56
C ASP A 176 23.15 -3.82 -17.64
N PRO A 177 23.03 -5.11 -18.00
CA PRO A 177 23.57 -6.21 -17.20
C PRO A 177 25.07 -6.10 -16.93
N LYS A 178 25.84 -5.43 -17.79
CA LYS A 178 27.29 -5.27 -17.64
C LYS A 178 27.68 -4.27 -16.56
N LEU A 179 26.78 -3.34 -16.25
CA LEU A 179 27.03 -2.24 -15.30
C LEU A 179 26.56 -2.55 -13.88
N ILE A 180 26.01 -3.74 -13.65
CA ILE A 180 25.54 -4.17 -12.33
C ILE A 180 26.68 -4.95 -11.64
N PRO A 181 27.21 -4.47 -10.50
CA PRO A 181 28.21 -5.21 -9.73
C PRO A 181 27.62 -6.46 -9.05
N ASN A 182 28.39 -7.56 -8.96
CA ASN A 182 28.01 -8.81 -8.29
C ASN A 182 26.71 -9.48 -8.80
N ASN A 183 26.51 -9.43 -10.12
CA ASN A 183 25.27 -9.69 -10.85
C ASN A 183 24.99 -11.16 -11.24
N ASN A 184 25.51 -12.16 -10.52
CA ASN A 184 25.33 -13.55 -10.99
C ASN A 184 23.85 -13.99 -11.06
N LYS A 185 22.96 -13.41 -10.25
CA LYS A 185 21.52 -13.72 -10.28
C LYS A 185 20.75 -12.95 -11.36
N ILE A 186 20.95 -11.63 -11.47
CA ILE A 186 20.26 -10.81 -12.46
C ILE A 186 20.77 -11.18 -13.88
N ILE A 187 22.08 -11.42 -14.11
CA ILE A 187 22.60 -11.94 -15.41
C ILE A 187 21.92 -13.25 -15.80
N ARG A 188 21.76 -14.17 -14.84
CA ARG A 188 21.06 -15.44 -15.09
C ARG A 188 19.59 -15.25 -15.41
N ILE A 189 18.91 -14.31 -14.75
CA ILE A 189 17.51 -13.97 -15.07
C ILE A 189 17.40 -13.42 -16.48
N LEU A 190 18.36 -12.60 -16.88
CA LEU A 190 18.40 -11.96 -18.19
C LEU A 190 18.99 -12.87 -19.28
N ASN A 191 19.30 -14.13 -18.98
CA ASN A 191 19.82 -15.13 -19.90
C ASN A 191 21.06 -14.65 -20.70
N ASN A 192 22.00 -13.95 -20.04
CA ASN A 192 23.19 -13.39 -20.68
C ASN A 192 22.88 -12.45 -21.86
N ARG A 193 21.76 -11.73 -21.83
CA ARG A 193 21.51 -10.66 -22.79
C ARG A 193 22.61 -9.60 -22.69
N ASP A 194 23.16 -9.25 -23.84
CA ASP A 194 24.13 -8.16 -23.98
C ASP A 194 23.48 -6.78 -24.13
N GLU A 195 22.17 -6.74 -24.32
CA GLU A 195 21.41 -5.53 -24.60
C GLU A 195 20.75 -4.95 -23.34
N PRO A 196 20.69 -3.61 -23.22
CA PRO A 196 19.94 -2.93 -22.17
C PRO A 196 18.45 -3.27 -22.18
N ILE A 197 17.85 -3.35 -20.99
CA ILE A 197 16.44 -3.72 -20.81
C ILE A 197 15.65 -2.55 -20.25
N CYS A 198 14.52 -2.23 -20.90
CA CYS A 198 13.57 -1.24 -20.40
C CYS A 198 12.80 -1.79 -19.19
N LEU A 199 12.96 -1.11 -18.03
CA LEU A 199 12.37 -1.50 -16.76
C LEU A 199 10.96 -0.95 -16.53
N ASN A 200 10.45 -0.03 -17.36
CA ASN A 200 9.12 0.57 -17.12
C ASN A 200 8.03 -0.52 -17.02
N ARG A 201 7.97 -1.43 -18.00
CA ARG A 201 7.04 -2.58 -17.96
C ARG A 201 7.28 -3.50 -16.76
N PHE A 202 8.54 -3.62 -16.33
CA PHE A 202 8.91 -4.44 -15.17
C PHE A 202 8.33 -3.85 -13.89
N PHE A 203 8.42 -2.53 -13.70
CA PHE A 203 7.83 -1.85 -12.54
C PHE A 203 6.31 -1.98 -12.51
N THR A 204 5.62 -1.81 -13.64
CA THR A 204 4.16 -2.04 -13.72
C THR A 204 3.81 -3.48 -13.33
N THR A 205 4.51 -4.45 -13.91
CA THR A 205 4.25 -5.88 -13.63
C THR A 205 4.56 -6.21 -12.17
N TYR A 206 5.64 -5.67 -11.62
CA TYR A 206 6.01 -5.85 -10.21
C TYR A 206 4.93 -5.33 -9.25
N THR A 207 4.43 -4.11 -9.45
CA THR A 207 3.35 -3.54 -8.64
C THR A 207 2.06 -4.36 -8.78
N LYS A 208 1.75 -4.85 -9.99
CA LYS A 208 0.58 -5.73 -10.22
C LYS A 208 0.71 -7.04 -9.46
N MET A 209 1.88 -7.67 -9.49
CA MET A 209 2.14 -8.91 -8.76
C MET A 209 2.09 -8.72 -7.24
N ILE A 210 2.54 -7.57 -6.73
CA ILE A 210 2.35 -7.20 -5.32
C ILE A 210 0.86 -7.08 -5.00
N SER A 211 0.05 -6.49 -5.89
CA SER A 211 -1.39 -6.35 -5.67
C SER A 211 -2.13 -7.69 -5.72
N ILE A 212 -1.74 -8.59 -6.62
CA ILE A 212 -2.23 -9.99 -6.62
C ILE A 212 -1.90 -10.68 -5.29
N LEU A 213 -0.69 -10.48 -4.78
CA LEU A 213 -0.29 -11.01 -3.47
C LEU A 213 -1.08 -10.36 -2.34
N ALA A 214 -1.30 -9.05 -2.36
CA ALA A 214 -2.12 -8.38 -1.35
C ALA A 214 -3.55 -8.91 -1.32
N GLY A 215 -4.20 -9.07 -2.48
CA GLY A 215 -5.52 -9.69 -2.58
C GLY A 215 -5.54 -11.10 -1.97
N TYR A 216 -4.57 -11.93 -2.35
CA TYR A 216 -4.45 -13.28 -1.78
C TYR A 216 -4.20 -13.29 -0.27
N PHE A 217 -3.42 -12.35 0.25
CA PHE A 217 -3.22 -12.21 1.70
C PHE A 217 -4.55 -11.91 2.40
N PHE A 218 -5.34 -10.97 1.88
CA PHE A 218 -6.64 -10.64 2.46
C PHE A 218 -7.64 -11.81 2.38
N GLU A 219 -7.63 -12.60 1.30
CA GLU A 219 -8.41 -13.85 1.22
C GLU A 219 -8.01 -14.87 2.30
N LEU A 220 -6.73 -14.96 2.65
CA LEU A 220 -6.25 -15.89 3.68
C LEU A 220 -6.67 -15.49 5.10
N VAL A 221 -6.80 -14.19 5.37
CA VAL A 221 -7.12 -13.67 6.71
C VAL A 221 -8.60 -13.35 6.90
N SER A 222 -9.33 -13.00 5.83
CA SER A 222 -10.73 -12.60 5.88
C SER A 222 -11.71 -13.67 6.35
N ILE A 223 -11.37 -14.95 6.17
CA ILE A 223 -12.20 -16.09 6.61
C ILE A 223 -12.56 -16.00 8.10
N ASP A 224 -11.66 -15.45 8.93
CA ASP A 224 -11.86 -15.35 10.37
C ASP A 224 -12.50 -14.00 10.80
N ASP A 225 -12.67 -13.07 9.88
CA ASP A 225 -13.01 -11.66 10.15
C ASP A 225 -14.40 -11.24 9.64
N GLN A 226 -15.10 -12.12 8.92
CA GLN A 226 -16.39 -11.81 8.29
C GLN A 226 -17.43 -11.29 9.29
N GLU A 227 -17.52 -11.94 10.46
CA GLU A 227 -18.43 -11.56 11.55
C GLU A 227 -18.22 -10.09 12.00
N CYS A 228 -16.98 -9.63 12.07
CA CYS A 228 -16.66 -8.25 12.44
C CYS A 228 -17.06 -7.26 11.34
N LEU A 229 -16.84 -7.62 10.07
CA LEU A 229 -17.19 -6.76 8.93
C LEU A 229 -18.70 -6.64 8.77
N ASP A 230 -19.43 -7.75 8.92
CA ASP A 230 -20.90 -7.78 8.86
C ASP A 230 -21.50 -6.94 9.99
N PHE A 231 -20.99 -7.08 11.22
CA PHE A 231 -21.42 -6.24 12.34
C PHE A 231 -21.24 -4.73 12.07
N ILE A 232 -20.07 -4.33 11.54
CA ILE A 232 -19.80 -2.92 11.22
C ILE A 232 -20.80 -2.40 10.17
N LEU A 233 -21.10 -3.22 9.16
CA LEU A 233 -22.07 -2.89 8.12
C LEU A 233 -23.49 -2.77 8.67
N ASP A 234 -23.93 -3.71 9.48
CA ASP A 234 -25.26 -3.73 10.08
C ASP A 234 -25.47 -2.51 10.97
N VAL A 235 -24.51 -2.21 11.85
CA VAL A 235 -24.51 -1.02 12.68
C VAL A 235 -24.59 0.23 11.82
N ARG A 236 -23.78 0.34 10.77
CA ARG A 236 -23.80 1.51 9.90
C ARG A 236 -25.16 1.70 9.21
N GLN A 237 -25.76 0.62 8.71
CA GLN A 237 -27.06 0.66 8.02
C GLN A 237 -28.20 1.03 8.97
N GLN A 238 -28.23 0.44 10.17
CA GLN A 238 -29.27 0.72 11.16
C GLN A 238 -29.24 2.17 11.61
N LEU A 239 -28.05 2.75 11.67
CA LEU A 239 -27.89 4.05 12.27
C LEU A 239 -28.07 5.16 11.23
N ASN A 240 -27.70 4.97 9.95
CA ASN A 240 -27.58 6.06 8.96
C ASN A 240 -26.51 7.10 9.38
N PHE A 241 -25.52 6.68 10.19
CA PHE A 241 -24.44 7.52 10.73
C PHE A 241 -23.20 7.39 9.86
N ARG A 242 -22.41 8.45 9.83
CA ARG A 242 -21.21 8.53 8.98
C ARG A 242 -19.91 8.36 9.75
N ASP A 243 -19.90 8.61 11.06
CA ASP A 243 -18.63 8.98 11.70
C ASP A 243 -18.04 7.86 12.56
N SER A 244 -18.60 7.61 13.75
CA SER A 244 -18.06 6.57 14.64
C SER A 244 -19.07 6.03 15.65
N MET A 245 -18.78 4.83 16.13
CA MET A 245 -19.47 4.19 17.25
C MET A 245 -18.46 3.92 18.36
N GLY A 246 -18.89 3.94 19.61
CA GLY A 246 -18.09 3.46 20.71
C GLY A 246 -18.89 2.83 21.82
N VAL A 247 -18.16 2.42 22.86
CA VAL A 247 -18.75 1.87 24.09
C VAL A 247 -18.25 2.64 25.28
N VAL A 248 -19.15 2.97 26.20
CA VAL A 248 -18.86 3.61 27.49
C VAL A 248 -19.53 2.88 28.64
N PRO A 249 -18.98 2.92 29.87
CA PRO A 249 -19.70 2.46 31.06
C PRO A 249 -21.01 3.25 31.26
N VAL A 250 -22.07 2.59 31.73
CA VAL A 250 -23.32 3.27 32.11
C VAL A 250 -23.03 4.33 33.17
N ASN A 251 -23.73 5.47 33.09
CA ASN A 251 -23.54 6.66 33.94
C ASN A 251 -22.19 7.37 33.79
N THR A 252 -21.49 7.19 32.65
CA THR A 252 -20.30 8.01 32.36
C THR A 252 -20.71 9.47 32.20
N PRO A 253 -20.13 10.42 32.95
CA PRO A 253 -20.45 11.84 32.79
C PRO A 253 -20.12 12.34 31.38
N ASP A 254 -20.94 13.22 30.82
CA ASP A 254 -20.80 13.72 29.43
C ASP A 254 -19.38 14.22 29.08
N HIS A 255 -18.72 14.87 30.04
CA HIS A 255 -17.37 15.42 29.86
C HIS A 255 -16.27 14.34 29.81
N ASP A 256 -16.54 13.14 30.32
CA ASP A 256 -15.61 12.01 30.35
C ASP A 256 -15.83 11.04 29.17
N ILE A 257 -16.93 11.18 28.42
CA ILE A 257 -17.33 10.19 27.41
C ILE A 257 -16.25 10.07 26.33
N VAL A 258 -15.78 11.18 25.77
CA VAL A 258 -14.76 11.13 24.70
C VAL A 258 -13.49 10.40 25.16
N ASP A 259 -13.04 10.67 26.39
CA ASP A 259 -11.79 10.11 26.92
C ASP A 259 -11.92 8.63 27.32
N LYS A 260 -13.12 8.20 27.74
CA LYS A 260 -13.40 6.83 28.17
C LYS A 260 -13.96 5.94 27.07
N THR A 261 -14.23 6.50 25.89
CA THR A 261 -14.83 5.75 24.79
C THR A 261 -13.80 4.97 23.99
N GLU A 262 -14.06 3.69 23.84
CA GLU A 262 -13.42 2.87 22.82
C GLU A 262 -14.11 3.09 21.46
N LEU A 263 -13.45 3.82 20.55
CA LEU A 263 -14.03 4.23 19.26
C LEU A 263 -13.73 3.26 18.10
N LEU A 264 -14.76 3.00 17.31
CA LEU A 264 -14.75 2.37 16.01
C LEU A 264 -15.11 3.43 14.97
N GLN A 265 -14.12 3.87 14.19
CA GLN A 265 -14.29 4.90 13.17
C GLN A 265 -14.73 4.28 11.84
N PHE A 266 -15.91 4.65 11.34
CA PHE A 266 -16.45 4.11 10.09
C PHE A 266 -15.66 4.59 8.88
N GLU A 267 -15.05 5.77 8.93
CA GLU A 267 -14.13 6.26 7.89
C GLU A 267 -12.96 5.29 7.63
N ILE A 268 -12.43 4.64 8.67
CA ILE A 268 -11.37 3.64 8.52
C ILE A 268 -11.91 2.43 7.75
N TYR A 269 -13.12 1.99 8.07
CA TYR A 269 -13.78 0.89 7.35
C TYR A 269 -14.00 1.25 5.87
N ASP A 270 -14.49 2.45 5.58
CA ASP A 270 -14.71 2.92 4.21
C ASP A 270 -13.42 2.93 3.40
N TRP A 271 -12.36 3.50 3.99
CA TRP A 271 -11.04 3.49 3.39
C TRP A 271 -10.52 2.06 3.15
N ILE A 272 -10.74 1.13 4.08
CA ILE A 272 -10.39 -0.29 3.90
C ILE A 272 -11.11 -0.89 2.69
N VAL A 273 -12.42 -0.69 2.58
CA VAL A 273 -13.23 -1.22 1.48
C VAL A 273 -12.78 -0.63 0.14
N GLU A 274 -12.54 0.68 0.09
CA GLU A 274 -12.01 1.36 -1.09
C GLU A 274 -10.67 0.75 -1.53
N LYS A 275 -9.73 0.59 -0.60
CA LYS A 275 -8.40 0.05 -0.90
C LYS A 275 -8.43 -1.41 -1.33
N LEU A 276 -9.29 -2.23 -0.74
CA LEU A 276 -9.50 -3.61 -1.19
C LEU A 276 -10.06 -3.66 -2.64
N SER A 277 -10.99 -2.76 -2.97
CA SER A 277 -11.49 -2.61 -4.34
C SER A 277 -10.38 -2.16 -5.31
N GLN A 278 -9.54 -1.23 -4.87
CA GLN A 278 -8.40 -0.73 -5.65
C GLN A 278 -7.37 -1.83 -5.93
N ILE A 279 -7.03 -2.65 -4.93
CA ILE A 279 -6.17 -3.83 -5.08
C ILE A 279 -6.71 -4.75 -6.19
N ASN A 280 -7.99 -5.10 -6.10
CA ASN A 280 -8.63 -6.02 -7.04
C ASN A 280 -8.68 -5.44 -8.46
N THR A 281 -8.92 -4.14 -8.60
CA THR A 281 -8.94 -3.46 -9.89
C THR A 281 -7.55 -3.43 -10.51
N PHE A 282 -6.52 -3.12 -9.73
CA PHE A 282 -5.15 -3.04 -10.22
C PHE A 282 -4.53 -4.42 -10.52
N ALA A 283 -4.97 -5.46 -9.80
CA ALA A 283 -4.52 -6.83 -10.00
C ALA A 283 -5.04 -7.48 -11.31
N ARG A 284 -6.10 -6.93 -11.92
CA ARG A 284 -6.64 -7.37 -13.22
C ARG A 284 -5.81 -6.83 -14.39
#